data_AF-A0A7W7WBL7-F1
#
_entry.id   AF-A0A7W7WBL7-F1
#
_cell.length_a   1.000
_cell.length_b   1.000
_cell.length_c   1.000
_cell.angle_alpha   90.00
_cell.angle_beta   90.00
_cell.angle_gamma   90.00
#
_symmetry.space_group_name_H-M   'P 1'
#
loop_
_entity.id
_entity.type
_entity.pdbx_description
1 polymer ?
#
loop_
_entity_poly.entity_id
_entity_poly.type
_entity_poly.pdbx_seq_one_letter_code
_entity_poly.pdbx_strand_id
1 'polypeptide(L)' 'MRSVAEISAMLRIPLGVTRILVADMAAENLVQLHQPQLDAGKPDLNLLERVLSGLRRL' A
#
# COMPACT_ATOMS: atom_id res chain seq x y z
N MET A 1 7.10 -6.03 -7.17
CA MET A 1 6.51 -4.68 -7.05
C MET A 1 7.23 -3.98 -5.92
N ARG A 2 7.72 -2.74 -6.11
CA ARG A 2 8.34 -1.94 -5.05
C ARG A 2 7.45 -0.76 -4.72
N SER A 3 7.30 -0.45 -3.45
CA SER A 3 6.58 0.74 -2.99
C SER A 3 7.41 2.01 -3.24
N VAL A 4 6.73 3.16 -3.34
CA VAL A 4 7.39 4.46 -3.48
C VAL A 4 8.31 4.75 -2.29
N ALA A 5 7.95 4.29 -1.08
CA ALA A 5 8.78 4.42 0.11
C ALA A 5 10.09 3.62 -0.01
N GLU A 6 10.02 2.37 -0.47
CA GLU A 6 11.23 1.55 -0.70
C GLU A 6 12.14 2.17 -1.75
N ILE A 7 11.58 2.72 -2.84
CA ILE A 7 12.36 3.42 -3.87
C ILE A 7 13.08 4.63 -3.26
N SER A 8 12.38 5.42 -2.44
CA SER A 8 12.98 6.60 -1.79
C SER A 8 14.14 6.24 -0.85
N ALA A 9 13.98 5.16 -0.08
CA ALA A 9 15.00 4.65 0.83
C ALA A 9 16.22 4.11 0.07
N MET A 10 16.00 3.40 -1.03
CA MET A 10 17.09 2.87 -1.86
C MET A 10 17.90 3.97 -2.54
N LEU A 11 17.23 5.01 -3.06
CA LEU A 11 17.86 6.12 -3.75
C LEU A 11 18.38 7.22 -2.79
N ARG A 12 18.03 7.14 -1.50
CA ARG A 12 18.34 8.15 -0.47
C ARG A 12 17.81 9.54 -0.82
N ILE A 13 16.61 9.59 -1.39
CA ILE A 13 15.91 10.82 -1.77
C ILE A 13 14.68 10.98 -0.86
N PRO A 14 14.29 12.21 -0.45
CA PRO A 14 13.08 12.40 0.34
C PRO A 14 11.83 11.79 -0.32
N LEU A 15 10.96 11.20 0.50
CA LEU A 15 9.73 10.53 0.02
C LEU A 15 8.84 11.45 -0.82
N GLY A 16 8.71 12.72 -0.43
CA GLY A 16 7.94 13.71 -1.17
C GLY A 16 8.45 13.94 -2.59
N VAL A 17 9.78 14.05 -2.74
CA VAL A 17 10.44 14.22 -4.05
C VAL A 17 10.28 12.97 -4.91
N THR A 18 10.48 11.79 -4.30
CA THR A 18 10.30 10.50 -5.00
C THR A 18 8.87 10.35 -5.53
N ARG A 19 7.85 10.80 -4.77
CA ARG A 19 6.46 10.77 -5.21
C ARG A 19 6.21 11.64 -6.44
N ILE A 20 6.81 12.83 -6.50
CA ILE A 20 6.67 13.75 -7.64
C ILE A 20 7.32 13.14 -8.87
N LEU A 21 8.56 12.66 -8.75
CA LEU A 21 9.27 12.02 -9.87
C LEU A 21 8.51 10.80 -10.42
N VAL A 22 7.98 9.94 -9.54
CA VAL A 22 7.18 8.78 -9.96
C VAL A 22 5.87 9.21 -10.64
N ALA A 23 5.25 10.32 -10.22
CA ALA A 23 4.07 10.85 -10.88
C ALA A 23 4.38 11.33 -12.30
N ASP A 24 5.50 12.03 -12.49
CA ASP A 24 5.96 12.48 -13.81
C ASP A 24 6.25 11.29 -14.74
N MET A 25 6.98 10.29 -14.24
CA MET A 25 7.25 9.05 -15.00
C MET A 25 5.97 8.30 -15.36
N ALA A 26 4.95 8.31 -14.49
CA ALA A 26 3.67 7.68 -14.79
C ALA A 26 2.89 8.46 -15.86
N ALA A 27 2.94 9.80 -15.83
CA ALA A 27 2.34 10.65 -16.86
C ALA A 27 2.98 10.44 -18.24
N GLU A 28 4.28 10.15 -18.27
CA GLU A 28 5.02 9.79 -19.49
C GLU A 28 4.91 8.32 -19.89
N ASN A 29 4.12 7.52 -19.17
CA ASN A 29 3.96 6.06 -19.37
C ASN A 29 5.27 5.25 -19.24
N LEU A 30 6.26 5.79 -18.53
CA LEU A 30 7.54 5.11 -18.25
C LEU A 30 7.40 4.08 -17.12
N VAL A 31 6.39 4.23 -16.26
CA VAL A 31 6.10 3.31 -15.16
C VAL A 31 4.61 3.01 -15.06
N GLN A 32 4.28 1.80 -14.64
CA GLN A 32 2.91 1.42 -14.31
C GLN A 32 2.69 1.48 -12.80
N LEU A 33 1.69 2.23 -12.37
CA LEU A 33 1.27 2.27 -10.97
C LEU A 33 0.31 1.12 -10.70
N HIS A 34 0.76 0.14 -9.93
CA HIS A 34 -0.15 -0.80 -9.29
C HIS A 34 -0.68 -0.15 -8.01
N GLN A 35 -1.95 0.25 -8.04
CA GLN A 35 -2.66 0.52 -6.79
C GLN A 35 -3.17 -0.81 -6.28
N PRO A 36 -2.71 -1.29 -5.10
CA PRO A 36 -3.35 -2.44 -4.50
C PRO A 36 -4.83 -2.09 -4.37
N GLN A 37 -5.68 -2.97 -4.88
CA GLN A 37 -7.10 -2.87 -4.67
C GLN A 37 -7.28 -3.04 -3.16
N LEU A 38 -7.37 -1.91 -2.46
CA LEU A 38 -7.89 -1.89 -1.11
C LEU A 38 -9.35 -2.24 -1.30
N ASP A 39 -9.65 -3.53 -1.27
CA ASP A 39 -10.99 -3.98 -0.98
C ASP A 39 -11.31 -3.40 0.40
N ALA A 40 -11.82 -2.18 0.42
CA ALA A 40 -12.56 -1.61 1.54
C ALA A 40 -13.92 -2.33 1.69
N GLY A 41 -14.03 -3.55 1.16
CA GLY A 41 -15.04 -4.52 1.54
C GLY A 41 -14.85 -4.79 3.02
N LYS A 42 -15.92 -4.54 3.78
CA LYS A 42 -16.02 -4.85 5.20
C LYS A 42 -15.31 -6.18 5.48
N PRO A 43 -14.41 -6.24 6.47
CA PRO A 43 -13.77 -7.51 6.83
C PRO A 43 -14.86 -8.58 7.01
N ASP A 44 -14.63 -9.76 6.43
CA ASP A 44 -15.57 -10.87 6.46
C ASP A 44 -16.08 -11.07 7.88
N LEU A 45 -17.41 -11.13 8.05
CA LEU A 45 -18.04 -11.29 9.36
C LEU A 45 -17.50 -12.53 10.07
N ASN A 46 -17.17 -13.60 9.32
CA ASN A 46 -16.52 -14.80 9.87
C ASN A 46 -15.15 -14.51 10.49
N LEU A 47 -14.35 -13.63 9.87
CA LEU A 47 -13.06 -13.22 10.42
C LEU A 47 -13.25 -12.44 11.72
N LEU A 48 -14.20 -11.50 11.74
CA LEU A 48 -14.51 -10.69 12.92
C LEU A 48 -15.03 -11.55 14.10
N GLU A 49 -15.90 -12.52 13.82
CA GLU A 49 -16.41 -13.46 14.84
C GLU A 49 -15.31 -14.35 15.42
N ARG A 50 -14.39 -14.83 14.57
CA ARG A 50 -13.23 -15.61 15.02
C ARG A 50 -12.31 -14.80 15.94
N VAL A 51 -12.06 -13.53 15.61
CA VAL A 51 -11.26 -12.62 16.44
C VAL A 51 -11.96 -12.37 17.79
N LEU A 52 -13.27 -12.07 17.78
CA LEU A 52 -14.05 -11.85 19.00
C LEU A 52 -14.06 -13.09 19.92
N SER A 53 -14.22 -14.27 19.34
CA SER A 53 -14.16 -15.54 20.07
C SER A 53 -12.79 -15.77 20.69
N GLY A 54 -11.72 -15.44 19.98
CA GLY A 54 -10.35 -15.49 20.51
C GLY A 54 -10.15 -14.55 21.70
N LEU A 55 -10.56 -13.28 21.57
CA LEU A 55 -10.40 -12.27 22.64
C LEU A 55 -11.21 -12.59 23.91
N ARG A 56 -12.37 -13.23 23.79
CA ARG A 56 -13.20 -13.65 24.93
C ARG A 56 -12.64 -14.86 25.70
N ARG A 57 -11.64 -15.54 25.13
CA ARG A 57 -10.99 -16.71 25.72
C ARG A 57 -9.65 -16.38 26.41
N LEU A 58 -9.27 -15.11 26.43
CA LEU A 58 -8.22 -14.56 27.30
C LEU A 58 -8.86 -13.93 28.55
#